data_AF-A0A966KRE7-F1
#
_entry.id   AF-A0A966KRE7-F1
#
_cell.length_a   1.000
_cell.length_b   1.000
_cell.length_c   1.000
_cell.angle_alpha   90.00
_cell.angle_beta   90.00
_cell.angle_gamma   90.00
#
_symmetry.space_group_name_H-M   'P 1'
#
loop_
_entity.id
_entity.type
_entity.pdbx_description
1 polymer ?
#
loop_
_entity_poly.entity_id
_entity_poly.type
_entity_poly.pdbx_seq_one_letter_code
_entity_poly.pdbx_strand_id
1 'polypeptide(L)'
;MNGEVVLAEDVAETFTRVVMAAFDSRRRDLFSIALSGGTTARRCYERLAEHDDAVFWRHLELFWGDERCVPLDDEDSNHLLARRALGERFAAVHSTHPMTCADDGAERYHALLAASPPLDLVHLGLGPDGHTASLFPGSAALHAEPGKLVSSNL
;
A
#
# COMPACT_ATOMS: atom_id res chain seq x y z
N MET A 1 23.94 -1.71 -2.63
CA MET A 1 22.51 -1.42 -2.84
C MET A 1 21.84 -2.78 -3.03
N ASN A 2 21.02 -3.22 -2.07
CA ASN A 2 20.30 -4.49 -2.19
C ASN A 2 19.02 -4.21 -2.97
N GLY A 3 19.11 -4.16 -4.30
CA GLY A 3 18.00 -3.83 -5.18
C GLY A 3 18.48 -3.51 -6.60
N GLU A 4 17.54 -3.51 -7.55
CA GLU A 4 17.76 -3.13 -8.94
C GLU A 4 17.08 -1.77 -9.19
N VAL A 5 17.77 -0.87 -9.89
CA VAL A 5 17.17 0.36 -10.39
C VAL A 5 16.70 0.11 -11.82
N VAL A 6 15.39 0.20 -12.03
CA VAL A 6 14.78 0.05 -13.35
C VAL A 6 14.25 1.41 -13.79
N LEU A 7 14.68 1.86 -14.97
CA LEU A 7 14.06 3.00 -15.64
C LEU A 7 12.83 2.50 -16.41
N ALA A 8 11.67 3.00 -16.03
CA ALA A 8 10.40 2.66 -16.67
C ALA A 8 9.95 3.82 -17.57
N GLU A 9 9.66 3.52 -18.84
CA GLU A 9 8.99 4.48 -19.74
C GLU A 9 7.55 4.74 -19.28
N ASP A 10 6.88 3.68 -18.81
CA ASP A 10 5.57 3.73 -18.17
C ASP A 10 5.64 3.03 -16.80
N VAL A 11 5.51 3.84 -15.75
CA VAL A 11 5.54 3.37 -14.35
C VAL A 11 4.32 2.52 -14.02
N ALA A 12 3.15 2.84 -14.57
CA ALA A 12 1.91 2.12 -14.28
C ALA A 12 1.92 0.72 -14.91
N GLU A 13 2.37 0.62 -16.16
CA GLU A 13 2.56 -0.68 -16.82
C GLU A 13 3.63 -1.52 -16.11
N THR A 14 4.75 -0.90 -15.73
CA THR A 14 5.83 -1.57 -15.01
C THR A 14 5.35 -2.07 -13.65
N PHE A 15 4.57 -1.27 -12.92
CA PHE A 15 3.95 -1.66 -11.66
C PHE A 15 3.06 -2.90 -11.84
N THR A 16 2.14 -2.89 -12.80
CA THR A 16 1.26 -4.04 -13.07
C THR A 16 2.08 -5.29 -13.35
N ARG A 17 3.10 -5.21 -14.20
CA ARG A 17 3.99 -6.34 -14.51
C ARG A 17 4.70 -6.87 -13.26
N VAL A 18 5.20 -5.99 -12.39
CA VAL A 18 5.88 -6.39 -11.14
C VAL A 18 4.91 -7.06 -10.18
N VAL A 19 3.71 -6.51 -10.00
CA VAL A 19 2.67 -7.08 -9.12
C VAL A 19 2.26 -8.46 -9.60
N MET A 20 1.96 -8.62 -10.89
CA MET A 20 1.54 -9.91 -11.44
C MET A 20 2.66 -10.96 -11.37
N ALA A 21 3.90 -10.58 -11.70
CA ALA A 21 5.03 -11.50 -11.57
C ALA A 21 5.28 -11.93 -10.11
N ALA A 22 5.12 -10.99 -9.16
CA ALA A 22 5.22 -11.30 -7.73
C ALA A 22 4.12 -12.26 -7.28
N PHE A 23 2.88 -12.03 -7.71
CA PHE A 23 1.73 -12.90 -7.46
C PHE A 23 1.95 -14.31 -8.01
N ASP A 24 2.33 -14.45 -9.28
CA ASP A 24 2.55 -15.75 -9.94
C ASP A 24 3.71 -16.55 -9.32
N SER A 25 4.69 -15.86 -8.73
CA SER A 25 5.86 -16.50 -8.10
C SER A 25 5.57 -17.04 -6.69
N ARG A 26 4.45 -16.64 -6.09
CA ARG A 26 4.12 -17.00 -4.70
C ARG A 26 3.54 -18.40 -4.61
N ARG A 27 3.81 -19.04 -3.46
CA ARG A 27 3.32 -20.39 -3.11
C ARG A 27 2.21 -20.38 -2.06
N ARG A 28 1.82 -19.18 -1.59
CA ARG A 28 0.77 -19.01 -0.57
C ARG A 28 -0.54 -18.69 -1.27
N ASP A 29 -1.64 -19.05 -0.60
CA ASP A 29 -2.98 -18.79 -1.12
C ASP A 29 -3.28 -17.30 -1.20
N LEU A 30 -2.85 -16.50 -0.21
CA LEU A 30 -3.09 -15.05 -0.18
C LEU A 30 -1.83 -14.25 -0.55
N PHE A 31 -2.06 -13.12 -1.24
CA PHE A 31 -1.05 -12.17 -1.66
C PHE A 31 -1.34 -10.79 -1.07
N SER A 32 -0.46 -10.32 -0.19
CA SER A 32 -0.64 -9.08 0.56
C SER A 32 0.16 -7.92 -0.04
N ILE A 33 -0.51 -6.81 -0.33
CA ILE A 33 0.12 -5.60 -0.87
C ILE A 33 -0.19 -4.40 0.01
N ALA A 34 0.84 -3.65 0.42
CA ALA A 34 0.68 -2.32 1.01
C ALA A 34 0.69 -1.25 -0.09
N LEU A 35 -0.40 -0.48 -0.15
CA LEU A 35 -0.63 0.60 -1.09
C LEU A 35 -0.14 1.94 -0.54
N SER A 36 0.27 2.83 -1.43
CA SER A 36 0.58 4.24 -1.16
C SER A 36 -0.41 5.19 -1.84
N GLY A 37 -0.36 6.45 -1.43
CA GLY A 37 -1.10 7.56 -2.04
C GLY A 37 -0.39 8.24 -3.21
N GLY A 38 -1.03 9.29 -3.71
CA GLY A 38 -0.47 10.18 -4.74
C GLY A 38 -0.88 9.85 -6.18
N THR A 39 -0.57 10.77 -7.08
CA THR A 39 -1.04 10.71 -8.48
C THR A 39 -0.41 9.57 -9.28
N THR A 40 0.86 9.26 -9.04
CA THR A 40 1.53 8.11 -9.66
C THR A 40 0.89 6.81 -9.20
N ALA A 41 0.67 6.64 -7.89
CA ALA A 41 0.04 5.45 -7.34
C ALA A 41 -1.38 5.24 -7.87
N ARG A 42 -2.17 6.31 -7.98
CA ARG A 42 -3.50 6.26 -8.63
C ARG A 42 -3.42 5.65 -10.04
N ARG A 43 -2.50 6.13 -10.89
CA ARG A 43 -2.35 5.60 -12.26
C ARG A 43 -1.92 4.14 -12.26
N CYS A 44 -1.03 3.74 -11.36
CA CYS A 44 -0.65 2.33 -11.18
C CYS A 44 -1.86 1.44 -10.84
N TYR A 45 -2.75 1.90 -9.96
CA TYR A 45 -3.93 1.13 -9.56
C TYR A 45 -5.00 1.12 -10.65
N GLU A 46 -5.22 2.23 -11.35
CA GLU A 46 -6.09 2.30 -12.54
C GLU A 46 -5.63 1.30 -13.59
N ARG A 47 -4.32 1.25 -13.87
CA ARG A 47 -3.73 0.30 -14.82
C ARG A 47 -3.85 -1.15 -14.36
N LEU A 48 -3.61 -1.42 -13.07
CA LEU A 48 -3.78 -2.76 -12.51
C LEU A 48 -5.24 -3.23 -12.61
N ALA A 49 -6.20 -2.33 -12.43
CA ALA A 49 -7.64 -2.63 -12.50
C ALA A 49 -8.13 -3.04 -13.90
N GLU A 50 -7.39 -2.71 -14.96
CA GLU A 50 -7.63 -3.23 -16.31
C GLU A 50 -7.40 -4.74 -16.43
N HIS A 51 -6.69 -5.35 -15.47
CA HIS A 51 -6.43 -6.78 -15.46
C HIS A 51 -7.68 -7.57 -15.01
N ASP A 52 -8.17 -8.43 -15.91
CA ASP A 52 -9.39 -9.21 -15.70
C ASP A 52 -9.11 -10.64 -15.22
N ASP A 53 -8.35 -10.75 -14.12
CA ASP A 53 -8.09 -12.03 -13.46
C ASP A 53 -8.82 -12.12 -12.11
N ALA A 54 -9.97 -12.77 -12.11
CA ALA A 54 -10.77 -12.97 -10.91
C ALA A 54 -10.07 -13.83 -9.83
N VAL A 55 -9.11 -14.68 -10.20
CA VAL A 55 -8.31 -15.43 -9.23
C VAL A 55 -7.38 -14.47 -8.52
N PHE A 56 -6.64 -13.63 -9.25
CA PHE A 56 -5.76 -12.63 -8.66
C PHE A 56 -6.49 -11.77 -7.61
N TRP A 57 -7.63 -11.17 -7.98
CA TRP A 57 -8.37 -10.29 -7.08
C TRP A 57 -8.83 -11.00 -5.81
N ARG A 58 -9.41 -12.21 -5.91
CA ARG A 58 -9.93 -12.95 -4.73
C ARG A 58 -8.86 -13.42 -3.74
N HIS A 59 -7.59 -13.37 -4.12
CA HIS A 59 -6.46 -13.72 -3.26
C HIS A 59 -5.70 -12.48 -2.77
N LEU A 60 -6.10 -11.27 -3.18
CA LEU A 60 -5.44 -10.04 -2.86
C LEU A 60 -5.88 -9.49 -1.50
N GLU A 61 -4.93 -9.25 -0.60
CA GLU A 61 -5.14 -8.55 0.67
C GLU A 61 -4.52 -7.14 0.61
N LEU A 62 -5.32 -6.11 0.86
CA LEU A 62 -4.87 -4.72 0.76
C LEU A 62 -4.53 -4.12 2.13
N PHE A 63 -3.32 -3.58 2.23
CA PHE A 63 -2.80 -2.78 3.35
C PHE A 63 -2.43 -1.38 2.84
N TRP A 64 -2.05 -0.47 3.74
CA TRP A 64 -1.60 0.88 3.43
C TRP A 64 -0.27 1.18 4.12
N GLY A 65 0.66 1.81 3.41
CA GLY A 65 1.94 2.24 3.96
C GLY A 65 1.82 3.49 4.83
N ASP A 66 0.87 4.35 4.52
CA ASP A 66 0.44 5.50 5.32
C ASP A 66 -0.99 5.92 4.99
N GLU A 67 -1.58 6.73 5.86
CA GLU A 67 -2.89 7.34 5.65
C GLU A 67 -2.98 8.69 6.36
N ARG A 68 -3.81 9.57 5.82
CA ARG A 68 -4.14 10.88 6.38
C ARG A 68 -5.16 10.67 7.49
N CYS A 69 -5.08 11.45 8.56
CA CYS A 69 -6.03 11.40 9.67
C CYS A 69 -7.36 12.09 9.35
N VAL A 70 -8.06 11.55 8.36
CA VAL A 70 -9.36 11.98 7.84
C VAL A 70 -10.28 10.77 7.69
N PRO A 71 -11.60 10.97 7.55
CA PRO A 71 -12.52 9.87 7.20
C PRO A 71 -12.11 9.13 5.92
N LEU A 72 -12.44 7.83 5.83
CA LEU A 72 -12.06 6.98 4.69
C LEU A 72 -12.77 7.34 3.37
N ASP A 73 -13.75 8.23 3.42
CA ASP A 73 -14.48 8.79 2.28
C ASP A 73 -14.11 10.26 2.00
N ASP A 74 -13.11 10.80 2.70
CA ASP A 74 -12.52 12.10 2.42
C ASP A 74 -11.64 12.04 1.16
N GLU A 75 -11.61 13.13 0.38
CA GLU A 75 -10.81 13.26 -0.84
C GLU A 75 -9.31 13.11 -0.58
N ASP A 76 -8.85 13.44 0.63
CA ASP A 76 -7.47 13.28 1.06
C ASP A 76 -7.14 11.86 1.55
N SER A 77 -8.07 10.90 1.53
CA SER A 77 -7.82 9.52 1.95
C SER A 77 -7.12 8.69 0.85
N ASN A 78 -6.00 8.05 1.21
CA ASN A 78 -5.33 7.04 0.38
C ASN A 78 -6.22 5.80 0.17
N HIS A 79 -7.04 5.44 1.15
CA HIS A 79 -8.04 4.38 1.01
C HIS A 79 -9.09 4.76 -0.04
N LEU A 80 -9.63 5.99 0.00
CA LEU A 80 -10.57 6.44 -1.02
C LEU A 80 -9.94 6.44 -2.42
N LEU A 81 -8.70 6.92 -2.53
CA LEU A 81 -7.93 6.92 -3.77
C LEU A 81 -7.84 5.51 -4.36
N ALA A 82 -7.45 4.52 -3.56
CA ALA A 82 -7.31 3.13 -4.00
C ALA A 82 -8.67 2.54 -4.40
N ARG A 83 -9.71 2.78 -3.59
CA ARG A 83 -11.08 2.32 -3.87
C ARG A 83 -11.60 2.85 -5.22
N ARG A 84 -11.39 4.13 -5.51
CA ARG A 84 -11.81 4.75 -6.78
C ARG A 84 -10.98 4.24 -7.96
N ALA A 85 -9.67 4.14 -7.80
CA ALA A 85 -8.76 3.71 -8.85
C ALA A 85 -8.96 2.24 -9.24
N LEU A 86 -9.23 1.36 -8.27
CA LEU A 86 -9.50 -0.06 -8.50
C LEU A 86 -10.94 -0.34 -8.97
N GLY A 87 -11.86 0.61 -8.78
CA GLY A 87 -13.24 0.50 -9.24
C GLY A 87 -13.93 -0.78 -8.75
N GLU A 88 -14.57 -1.51 -9.65
CA GLU A 88 -15.27 -2.76 -9.34
C GLU A 88 -14.34 -3.84 -8.78
N ARG A 89 -13.05 -3.82 -9.13
CA ARG A 89 -12.07 -4.79 -8.65
C ARG A 89 -11.84 -4.69 -7.15
N PHE A 90 -12.03 -3.50 -6.57
CA PHE A 90 -11.93 -3.29 -5.12
C PHE A 90 -12.93 -4.14 -4.33
N ALA A 91 -14.12 -4.41 -4.87
CA ALA A 91 -15.12 -5.25 -4.21
C ALA A 91 -14.82 -6.76 -4.31
N ALA A 92 -13.91 -7.15 -5.22
CA ALA A 92 -13.53 -8.53 -5.44
C ALA A 92 -12.28 -8.96 -4.65
N VAL A 93 -11.60 -8.02 -3.97
CA VAL A 93 -10.41 -8.31 -3.16
C VAL A 93 -10.77 -9.18 -1.97
N HIS A 94 -9.82 -10.01 -1.51
CA HIS A 94 -10.04 -10.90 -0.38
C HIS A 94 -10.37 -10.13 0.91
N SER A 95 -9.54 -9.15 1.22
CA SER A 95 -9.61 -8.37 2.44
C SER A 95 -9.00 -6.99 2.23
N THR A 96 -9.49 -6.01 2.98
CA THR A 96 -8.91 -4.66 3.05
C THR A 96 -8.69 -4.27 4.50
N HIS A 97 -7.53 -3.69 4.77
CA HIS A 97 -7.08 -3.30 6.10
C HIS A 97 -6.73 -1.81 6.11
N PRO A 98 -7.74 -0.91 6.15
CA PRO A 98 -7.50 0.52 6.18
C PRO A 98 -6.82 0.94 7.48
N MET A 99 -5.92 1.91 7.38
CA MET A 99 -5.42 2.66 8.53
C MET A 99 -6.49 3.67 8.96
N THR A 100 -6.66 3.86 10.27
CA THR A 100 -7.55 4.89 10.81
C THR A 100 -6.81 5.69 11.88
N CYS A 101 -7.24 6.92 12.12
CA CYS A 101 -6.71 7.77 13.19
C CYS A 101 -7.70 7.91 14.36
N ALA A 102 -8.44 6.83 14.67
CA ALA A 102 -9.05 6.73 15.98
C ALA A 102 -7.96 6.77 17.07
N ASP A 103 -8.32 7.03 18.33
CA ASP A 103 -7.37 7.22 19.44
C ASP A 103 -6.33 6.08 19.57
N ASP A 104 -6.67 4.86 19.14
CA ASP A 104 -5.80 3.67 19.15
C ASP A 104 -5.41 3.15 17.76
N GLY A 105 -5.68 3.92 16.69
CA GLY A 105 -5.58 3.47 15.31
C GLY A 105 -4.19 2.98 14.90
N ALA A 106 -3.15 3.73 15.27
CA ALA A 106 -1.76 3.33 15.01
C ALA A 106 -1.36 2.04 15.75
N GLU A 107 -1.80 1.88 17.00
CA GLU A 107 -1.52 0.67 17.79
C GLU A 107 -2.29 -0.54 17.26
N ARG A 108 -3.54 -0.36 16.83
CA ARG A 108 -4.33 -1.43 16.20
C ARG A 108 -3.71 -1.86 14.88
N TYR A 109 -3.24 -0.92 14.06
CA TYR A 109 -2.58 -1.24 12.81
C TYR A 109 -1.23 -1.95 13.05
N HIS A 110 -0.48 -1.51 14.06
CA HIS A 110 0.73 -2.19 14.50
C HIS A 110 0.46 -3.64 14.91
N ALA A 111 -0.54 -3.86 15.77
CA ALA A 111 -0.91 -5.20 16.22
C ALA A 111 -1.39 -6.09 15.06
N LEU A 112 -2.15 -5.53 14.11
CA LEU A 112 -2.56 -6.22 12.90
C LEU A 112 -1.33 -6.69 12.10
N LEU A 113 -0.41 -5.78 11.78
CA LEU A 113 0.80 -6.13 11.02
C LEU A 113 1.69 -7.13 11.77
N ALA A 114 1.79 -7.03 13.10
CA ALA A 114 2.56 -7.96 13.91
C ALA A 114 1.94 -9.38 13.96
N ALA A 115 0.62 -9.49 13.82
CA ALA A 115 -0.10 -10.76 13.76
C ALA A 115 -0.18 -11.35 12.34
N SER A 116 0.04 -10.54 11.31
CA SER A 116 0.02 -10.94 9.91
C SER A 116 1.33 -11.60 9.46
N PRO A 117 1.30 -12.45 8.41
CA PRO A 117 2.51 -12.84 7.70
C PRO A 117 3.26 -11.63 7.12
N PRO A 118 4.57 -11.76 6.81
CA PRO A 118 5.30 -10.70 6.10
C PRO A 118 4.63 -10.35 4.78
N LEU A 119 4.48 -9.05 4.53
CA LEU A 119 3.87 -8.51 3.32
C LEU A 119 4.58 -9.01 2.06
N ASP A 120 3.81 -9.31 1.01
CA ASP A 120 4.35 -9.77 -0.28
C ASP A 120 4.99 -8.61 -1.05
N LEU A 121 4.31 -7.46 -1.06
CA LEU A 121 4.74 -6.26 -1.79
C LEU A 121 4.40 -5.01 -0.99
N VAL A 122 5.34 -4.05 -0.96
CA VAL A 122 5.10 -2.72 -0.40
C VAL A 122 5.34 -1.70 -1.51
N HIS A 123 4.28 -1.00 -1.92
CA HIS A 123 4.35 0.04 -2.93
C HIS A 123 4.55 1.40 -2.24
N LEU A 124 5.70 2.02 -2.48
CA LEU A 124 6.09 3.29 -1.86
C LEU A 124 6.24 4.39 -2.90
N GLY A 125 5.76 5.59 -2.55
CA GLY A 125 6.12 6.82 -3.25
C GLY A 125 7.39 7.42 -2.66
N LEU A 126 8.08 8.26 -3.44
CA LEU A 126 9.24 9.03 -2.98
C LEU A 126 9.01 10.51 -3.27
N GLY A 127 8.98 11.31 -2.22
CA GLY A 127 8.87 12.77 -2.29
C GLY A 127 10.17 13.43 -2.76
N PRO A 128 10.10 14.71 -3.21
CA PRO A 128 11.28 15.45 -3.68
C PRO A 128 12.30 15.78 -2.57
N ASP A 129 11.86 15.76 -1.32
CA ASP A 129 12.68 15.86 -0.10
C ASP A 129 13.20 14.50 0.39
N GLY A 130 12.88 13.41 -0.33
CA GLY A 130 13.26 12.04 0.00
C GLY A 130 12.33 11.33 0.97
N HIS A 131 11.19 11.92 1.37
CA HIS A 131 10.23 11.20 2.21
C HIS A 131 9.60 10.02 1.47
N THR A 132 9.20 9.00 2.21
CA THR A 132 8.36 7.89 1.73
C THR A 132 7.31 7.60 2.78
N ALA A 133 6.13 7.09 2.37
CA ALA A 133 4.98 7.03 3.26
C ALA A 133 4.80 8.40 3.94
N SER A 134 4.57 8.43 5.24
CA SER A 134 4.62 9.67 6.04
C SER A 134 5.92 9.80 6.85
N LEU A 135 7.04 9.23 6.38
CA LEU A 135 8.35 9.32 7.02
C LEU A 135 9.15 10.50 6.44
N PHE A 136 8.91 11.69 6.99
CA PHE A 136 9.55 12.93 6.55
C PHE A 136 10.96 13.11 7.16
N PRO A 137 11.89 13.76 6.44
CA PRO A 137 13.18 14.13 7.00
C PRO A 137 13.03 14.90 8.33
N GLY A 138 13.63 14.37 9.40
CA GLY A 138 13.62 14.98 10.73
C GLY A 138 12.35 14.73 11.56
N SER A 139 11.40 13.90 11.10
CA SER A 139 10.22 13.57 11.90
C SER A 139 10.55 12.62 13.06
N ALA A 140 9.76 12.69 14.14
CA ALA A 140 9.90 11.81 15.29
C ALA A 140 9.72 10.32 14.94
N ALA A 141 8.91 10.01 13.90
CA ALA A 141 8.70 8.65 13.43
C ALA A 141 9.97 7.95 12.93
N LEU A 142 10.99 8.70 12.49
CA LEU A 142 12.29 8.15 12.12
C LEU A 142 13.09 7.61 13.32
N HIS A 143 12.69 7.96 14.54
CA HIS A 143 13.31 7.53 15.80
C HIS A 143 12.49 6.46 16.52
N ALA A 144 11.55 5.80 15.82
CA ALA A 144 10.77 4.72 16.40
C ALA A 144 11.67 3.58 16.91
N GLU A 145 11.29 2.99 18.05
CA GLU A 145 12.00 1.86 18.65
C GLU A 145 12.03 0.65 17.71
N PRO A 146 13.11 -0.17 17.73
CA PRO A 146 13.17 -1.40 16.96
C PRO A 146 11.94 -2.29 17.19
N GLY A 147 11.33 -2.75 16.10
CA GLY A 147 10.11 -3.56 16.13
C GLY A 147 8.81 -2.74 16.10
N LYS A 148 8.85 -1.41 16.23
CA LYS A 148 7.68 -0.56 16.00
C LYS A 148 7.39 -0.47 14.49
N LEU A 149 6.33 -1.15 14.05
CA LEU A 149 5.93 -1.22 12.63
C LEU A 149 5.13 0.00 12.15
N VAL A 150 4.46 0.72 13.05
CA VAL A 150 3.55 1.83 12.73
C VAL A 150 3.78 2.94 13.73
N SER A 151 3.87 4.19 13.26
CA SER A 151 3.97 5.39 14.10
C SER A 151 2.91 6.39 13.68
N SER A 152 2.40 7.13 14.66
CA SER A 152 1.67 8.37 14.38
C SER A 152 2.66 9.53 14.21
N ASN A 153 2.32 10.47 13.33
CA ASN A 153 3.03 11.76 13.19
C ASN A 153 2.21 12.94 13.75
N LEU A 154 1.11 12.65 14.47
CA LEU A 154 0.31 13.65 15.18
C LEU A 154 1.07 14.23 16.38
#